data_AF-A0A2K3LC47-F1
#
_entry.id   AF-A0A2K3LC47-F1
#
_cell.length_a   1.000
_cell.length_b   1.000
_cell.length_c   1.000
_cell.angle_alpha   90.00
_cell.angle_beta   90.00
_cell.angle_gamma   90.00
#
_symmetry.space_group_name_H-M   'P 1'
#
loop_
_entity.id
_entity.type
_entity.pdbx_description
1 polymer ?
#
loop_
_entity_poly.entity_id
_entity_poly.type
_entity_poly.pdbx_seq_one_letter_code
_entity_poly.pdbx_strand_id
1 'polypeptide(L)'
;MATGLVCLELYKVLDGGHKVEDYRNTFANLALPLFSMAEPVPPKVINHKETSWTVWNRWTLGNNPTLRELIQWLKDKGLKAYSISCGNYLLFPSMVGSTKDKKKRMDRTIENLVRDKLTIPLYRRHLDLLVGCQDEEGNDVDIPRVSVCFR
;
A
#
# COMPACT_ATOMS: atom_id res chain seq x y z
N MET A 1 31.30 7.25 -12.64
CA MET A 1 31.52 6.40 -11.44
C MET A 1 30.21 5.84 -10.89
N ALA A 2 29.30 6.66 -10.35
CA ALA A 2 28.04 6.19 -9.76
C ALA A 2 27.25 5.25 -10.68
N THR A 3 27.13 5.58 -11.97
CA THR A 3 26.50 4.73 -12.98
C THR A 3 27.14 3.34 -13.08
N GLY A 4 28.46 3.23 -12.98
CA GLY A 4 29.16 1.95 -13.03
C GLY A 4 28.79 1.06 -11.85
N LEU A 5 28.69 1.63 -10.65
CA LEU A 5 28.25 0.91 -9.44
C LEU A 5 26.79 0.47 -9.55
N VAL A 6 25.91 1.30 -10.11
CA VAL A 6 24.51 0.92 -10.40
C VAL A 6 24.46 -0.24 -11.40
N CYS A 7 25.28 -0.22 -12.46
CA CYS A 7 25.34 -1.32 -13.43
C CYS A 7 25.84 -2.63 -12.81
N LEU A 8 26.70 -2.59 -11.79
CA LEU A 8 27.12 -3.79 -11.07
C LEU A 8 25.97 -4.42 -10.29
N GLU A 9 25.16 -3.62 -9.59
CA GLU A 9 23.97 -4.13 -8.89
C GLU A 9 22.89 -4.60 -9.89
N LEU A 10 22.79 -3.98 -11.07
CA LEU A 10 21.86 -4.41 -12.13
C LEU A 10 22.14 -5.85 -12.58
N TYR A 11 23.40 -6.28 -12.67
CA TYR A 11 23.71 -7.68 -13.01
C TYR A 11 23.09 -8.67 -12.02
N LYS A 12 23.13 -8.36 -10.71
CA LYS A 12 22.52 -9.20 -9.67
C LYS A 12 20.99 -9.24 -9.81
N VAL A 13 20.37 -8.10 -10.11
CA VAL A 13 18.92 -8.04 -10.35
C VAL A 13 18.51 -8.89 -11.55
N LEU A 14 19.32 -8.90 -12.62
CA LEU A 14 19.04 -9.66 -13.84
C LEU A 14 19.29 -11.16 -13.68
N ASP A 15 20.33 -11.56 -12.93
CA ASP A 15 20.62 -12.97 -12.65
C ASP A 15 19.57 -13.61 -11.73
N GLY A 16 19.03 -12.83 -10.79
CA GLY A 16 18.02 -13.30 -9.84
C GLY A 16 18.60 -14.25 -8.78
N GLY A 17 17.78 -14.69 -7.82
CA GLY A 17 18.20 -15.67 -6.79
C GLY A 17 19.19 -15.16 -5.73
N HIS A 18 19.66 -13.91 -5.85
CA HIS A 18 20.52 -13.27 -4.85
C HIS A 18 19.79 -12.96 -3.55
N LYS A 19 20.50 -13.14 -2.44
CA LYS A 19 20.02 -12.75 -1.11
C LYS A 19 20.29 -11.26 -0.87
N VAL A 20 19.67 -10.68 0.15
CA VAL A 20 19.84 -9.24 0.46
C VAL A 20 21.31 -8.90 0.75
N GLU A 21 22.04 -9.83 1.37
CA GLU A 21 23.44 -9.69 1.73
C GLU A 21 24.39 -9.68 0.52
N ASP A 22 23.91 -10.02 -0.69
CA ASP A 22 24.68 -9.92 -1.92
C ASP A 22 24.68 -8.49 -2.50
N TYR A 23 23.69 -7.67 -2.13
CA TYR A 23 23.52 -6.32 -2.66
C TYR A 23 24.32 -5.27 -1.88
N ARG A 24 24.69 -4.17 -2.52
CA ARG A 24 25.44 -3.07 -1.86
C ARG A 24 24.88 -1.69 -2.20
N ASN A 25 24.45 -0.97 -1.18
CA ASN A 25 24.32 0.48 -1.22
C ASN A 25 25.71 1.10 -1.14
N THR A 26 26.14 1.81 -2.19
CA THR A 26 27.46 2.44 -2.22
C THR A 26 27.36 3.96 -2.07
N PHE A 27 28.07 4.49 -1.10
CA PHE A 27 28.23 5.92 -0.84
C PHE A 27 29.66 6.32 -1.22
N ALA A 28 29.81 7.42 -1.96
CA ALA A 28 31.12 7.90 -2.37
C ALA A 28 31.25 9.41 -2.22
N ASN A 29 32.38 9.86 -1.69
CA ASN A 29 32.78 11.26 -1.65
C ASN A 29 34.16 11.41 -2.31
N LEU A 30 34.16 11.93 -3.53
CA LEU A 30 35.36 12.06 -4.36
C LEU A 30 36.31 13.19 -3.93
N ALA A 31 35.84 14.12 -3.10
CA ALA A 31 36.71 15.13 -2.49
C ALA A 31 37.59 14.53 -1.38
N LEU A 32 37.14 13.43 -0.76
CA LEU A 32 37.83 12.73 0.35
C LEU A 32 38.27 11.30 -0.04
N PRO A 33 38.52 11.04 -1.32
CA PRO A 33 38.51 9.70 -1.97
C PRO A 33 37.81 8.57 -1.18
N LEU A 34 36.63 8.84 -0.63
CA LEU A 34 35.97 7.95 0.32
C LEU A 34 34.94 7.09 -0.39
N PHE A 35 34.96 5.80 -0.11
CA PHE A 35 33.97 4.83 -0.55
C PHE A 35 33.50 4.03 0.66
N SER A 36 32.18 3.92 0.82
CA SER A 36 31.56 3.10 1.86
C SER A 36 30.45 2.29 1.22
N MET A 37 30.38 1.01 1.58
CA MET A 37 29.37 0.09 1.08
C MET A 37 28.62 -0.52 2.26
N ALA A 38 27.29 -0.60 2.16
CA ALA A 38 26.44 -1.18 3.18
C ALA A 38 25.42 -2.13 2.53
N GLU A 39 25.04 -3.17 3.28
CA GLU A 39 23.93 -4.03 2.90
C GLU A 39 22.61 -3.24 2.92
N PRO A 40 21.67 -3.49 1.98
CA PRO A 40 20.34 -2.93 2.05
C PRO A 40 19.61 -3.43 3.31
N VAL A 41 18.82 -2.54 3.90
CA VAL A 41 18.00 -2.90 5.07
C VAL A 41 16.83 -3.79 4.59
N PRO A 42 16.65 -5.00 5.17
CA PRO A 42 15.49 -5.82 4.87
C PRO A 42 14.17 -5.08 5.16
N PRO A 43 13.09 -5.35 4.43
CA PRO A 43 11.82 -4.69 4.67
C PRO A 43 11.28 -5.03 6.07
N LYS A 44 10.72 -4.04 6.76
CA LYS A 44 10.03 -4.26 8.03
C LYS A 44 8.86 -5.23 7.82
N VAL A 45 8.87 -6.33 8.56
CA VAL A 45 7.76 -7.29 8.60
C VAL A 45 6.80 -6.87 9.70
N ILE A 46 5.54 -6.68 9.33
CA ILE A 46 4.44 -6.37 10.22
C ILE A 46 3.67 -7.67 10.43
N ASN A 47 3.53 -8.08 11.69
CA ASN A 47 2.77 -9.26 12.08
C ASN A 47 1.46 -8.82 12.70
N HIS A 48 0.33 -9.33 12.19
CA HIS A 48 -1.00 -9.07 12.70
C HIS A 48 -1.81 -10.36 12.65
N LYS A 49 -2.16 -10.89 13.82
CA LYS A 49 -2.81 -12.20 13.96
C LYS A 49 -2.02 -13.29 13.20
N GLU A 50 -2.69 -14.06 12.34
CA GLU A 50 -2.09 -15.13 11.52
C GLU A 50 -1.50 -14.62 10.20
N THR A 51 -1.51 -13.31 9.97
CA THR A 51 -1.03 -12.69 8.73
C THR A 51 0.20 -11.84 8.97
N SER A 52 1.14 -11.90 8.04
CA SER A 52 2.30 -11.03 8.02
C SER A 52 2.46 -10.37 6.65
N TRP A 53 3.00 -9.17 6.65
CA TRP A 53 3.25 -8.43 5.42
C TRP A 53 4.40 -7.44 5.55
N THR A 54 4.82 -6.92 4.41
CA THR A 54 5.86 -5.92 4.22
C THR A 54 5.33 -4.81 3.32
N VAL A 55 6.13 -3.76 3.12
CA VAL A 55 5.83 -2.66 2.18
C VAL A 55 5.60 -3.13 0.74
N TRP A 56 6.11 -4.31 0.37
CA TRP A 56 6.00 -4.86 -0.98
C TRP A 56 4.69 -5.62 -1.23
N ASN A 57 3.97 -5.96 -0.16
CA ASN A 57 2.71 -6.67 -0.30
C ASN A 57 1.61 -5.74 -0.83
N ARG A 58 0.64 -6.34 -1.50
CA ARG A 58 -0.55 -5.67 -2.02
C ARG A 58 -1.76 -6.58 -1.82
N TRP A 59 -2.85 -6.03 -1.31
CA TRP A 59 -4.12 -6.73 -1.22
C TRP A 59 -4.99 -6.35 -2.40
N THR A 60 -5.39 -7.33 -3.20
CA THR A 60 -6.21 -7.09 -4.39
C THR A 60 -7.61 -7.66 -4.17
N LEU A 61 -8.63 -6.81 -4.28
CA LEU A 61 -10.04 -7.21 -4.19
C LEU A 61 -10.67 -7.08 -5.59
N GLY A 62 -11.26 -8.17 -6.07
CA GLY A 62 -12.03 -8.19 -7.32
C GLY A 62 -13.51 -7.87 -7.12
N ASN A 63 -14.28 -7.92 -8.21
CA ASN A 63 -15.76 -7.81 -8.23
C ASN A 63 -16.35 -6.45 -7.85
N ASN A 64 -15.58 -5.35 -7.97
CA ASN A 64 -16.07 -3.99 -7.70
C ASN A 64 -16.85 -3.84 -6.36
N PRO A 65 -16.23 -4.17 -5.22
CA PRO A 65 -16.89 -4.21 -3.93
C PRO A 65 -17.48 -2.85 -3.53
N THR A 66 -18.51 -2.92 -2.69
CA THR A 66 -19.04 -1.77 -1.97
C THR A 66 -18.08 -1.34 -0.87
N LEU A 67 -18.21 -0.08 -0.44
CA LEU A 67 -17.45 0.44 0.70
C LEU A 67 -17.73 -0.38 1.98
N ARG A 68 -18.97 -0.85 2.15
CA ARG A 68 -19.38 -1.75 3.24
C ARG A 68 -18.64 -3.09 3.18
N GLU A 69 -18.57 -3.72 2.01
CA GLU A 69 -17.87 -4.99 1.83
C GLU A 69 -16.38 -4.87 2.12
N LEU A 70 -15.73 -3.78 1.68
CA LEU A 70 -14.32 -3.52 2.00
C LEU A 70 -14.10 -3.38 3.51
N ILE A 71 -14.95 -2.61 4.20
CA ILE A 71 -14.85 -2.42 5.65
C ILE A 71 -15.08 -3.74 6.39
N GLN A 72 -16.05 -4.54 5.94
CA GLN A 72 -16.29 -5.86 6.52
C GLN A 72 -15.10 -6.80 6.29
N TRP A 73 -14.54 -6.80 5.08
CA TRP A 73 -13.35 -7.60 4.76
C TRP A 73 -12.13 -7.24 5.61
N LEU A 74 -11.92 -5.96 5.91
CA LEU A 74 -10.89 -5.53 6.86
C LEU A 74 -11.21 -5.97 8.29
N LYS A 75 -12.48 -5.86 8.70
CA LYS A 75 -12.93 -6.28 10.03
C LYS A 75 -12.76 -7.79 10.24
N ASP A 76 -13.00 -8.61 9.22
CA ASP A 76 -12.80 -10.06 9.27
C ASP A 76 -11.32 -10.42 9.47
N LYS A 77 -10.39 -9.52 9.08
CA LYS A 77 -8.95 -9.61 9.38
C LYS A 77 -8.56 -9.03 10.74
N GLY A 78 -9.54 -8.61 11.55
CA GLY A 78 -9.29 -7.91 12.82
C GLY A 78 -8.71 -6.52 12.65
N LEU A 79 -9.02 -5.83 11.54
CA LEU A 79 -8.59 -4.47 11.26
C LEU A 79 -9.79 -3.54 11.22
N LYS A 80 -9.76 -2.50 12.05
CA LYS A 80 -10.80 -1.48 12.10
C LYS A 80 -10.38 -0.28 11.26
N ALA A 81 -10.94 -0.16 10.07
CA ALA A 81 -10.71 0.99 9.21
C ALA A 81 -11.29 2.27 9.83
N TYR A 82 -10.46 3.29 10.02
CA TYR A 82 -10.90 4.63 10.45
C TYR A 82 -10.89 5.65 9.31
N SER A 83 -10.07 5.43 8.27
CA SER A 83 -9.96 6.29 7.11
C SER A 83 -9.75 5.47 5.84
N ILE A 84 -10.50 5.78 4.78
CA ILE A 84 -10.28 5.19 3.44
C ILE A 84 -10.28 6.33 2.43
N SER A 85 -9.19 6.46 1.67
CA SER A 85 -9.06 7.44 0.60
C SER A 85 -8.55 6.83 -0.70
N CYS A 86 -8.92 7.45 -1.82
CA CYS A 86 -8.42 7.16 -3.15
C CYS A 86 -7.74 8.41 -3.69
N GLY A 87 -6.40 8.42 -3.69
CA GLY A 87 -5.63 9.63 -3.96
C GLY A 87 -5.98 10.74 -2.95
N ASN A 88 -6.37 11.91 -3.46
CA ASN A 88 -6.73 13.06 -2.61
C ASN A 88 -8.20 13.03 -2.14
N TYR A 89 -8.97 12.01 -2.54
CA TYR A 89 -10.39 11.94 -2.21
C TYR A 89 -10.66 11.00 -1.03
N LEU A 90 -11.19 11.55 0.06
CA LEU A 90 -11.58 10.79 1.25
C LEU A 90 -12.96 10.14 1.04
N LEU A 91 -12.97 8.82 0.91
CA LEU A 91 -14.16 8.01 0.72
C LEU A 91 -14.92 7.83 2.04
N PHE A 92 -14.19 7.52 3.11
CA PHE A 92 -14.75 7.21 4.42
C PHE A 92 -13.91 7.83 5.55
N PRO A 93 -14.46 8.81 6.27
CA PRO A 93 -14.04 9.14 7.63
C PRO A 93 -14.92 8.40 8.65
N SER A 94 -14.31 7.62 9.54
CA SER A 94 -15.04 6.94 10.63
C SER A 94 -15.69 7.95 11.58
N MET A 95 -15.05 9.09 11.84
CA MET A 95 -15.48 10.08 12.84
C MET A 95 -16.44 11.17 12.34
N VAL A 96 -16.61 11.38 11.03
CA VAL A 96 -17.30 12.60 10.51
C VAL A 96 -18.55 12.26 9.68
N GLY A 97 -19.70 12.85 10.03
CA GLY A 97 -20.90 12.90 9.18
C GLY A 97 -22.20 12.35 9.79
N SER A 98 -23.34 12.85 9.30
CA SER A 98 -24.68 12.37 9.63
C SER A 98 -24.86 10.89 9.27
N THR A 99 -25.53 10.12 10.13
CA THR A 99 -25.80 8.68 9.95
C THR A 99 -26.44 8.36 8.59
N LYS A 100 -27.22 9.29 8.02
CA LYS A 100 -27.90 9.10 6.73
C LYS A 100 -26.92 9.14 5.55
N ASP A 101 -25.99 10.09 5.53
CA ASP A 101 -25.01 10.22 4.43
C ASP A 101 -23.96 9.13 4.47
N LYS A 102 -23.57 8.70 5.68
CA LYS A 102 -22.72 7.50 5.87
C LYS A 102 -23.39 6.27 5.25
N LYS A 103 -24.65 5.98 5.60
CA LYS A 103 -25.38 4.82 5.04
C LYS A 103 -25.45 4.85 3.51
N LYS A 104 -25.77 6.02 2.91
CA LYS A 104 -25.83 6.15 1.44
C LYS A 104 -24.49 5.85 0.74
N ARG A 105 -23.35 6.22 1.34
CA ARG A 105 -22.02 5.93 0.77
C ARG A 105 -21.62 4.48 0.95
N MET A 106 -21.98 3.86 2.07
CA MET A 106 -21.62 2.48 2.39
C MET A 106 -22.12 1.47 1.36
N ASP A 107 -23.30 1.71 0.79
CA ASP A 107 -23.95 0.79 -0.15
C ASP A 107 -23.53 1.01 -1.61
N ARG A 108 -22.66 1.99 -1.89
CA ARG A 108 -22.14 2.25 -3.24
C ARG A 108 -20.82 1.53 -3.45
N THR A 109 -20.59 1.12 -4.69
CA THR A 109 -19.29 0.58 -5.13
C THR A 109 -18.21 1.66 -5.03
N ILE A 110 -16.99 1.22 -4.73
CA ILE A 110 -15.84 2.12 -4.59
C ILE A 110 -15.57 2.86 -5.90
N GLU A 111 -15.72 2.19 -7.03
CA GLU A 111 -15.63 2.80 -8.35
C GLU A 111 -16.59 3.98 -8.49
N ASN A 112 -17.88 3.78 -8.19
CA ASN A 112 -18.90 4.82 -8.34
C ASN A 112 -18.65 6.01 -7.42
N LEU A 113 -18.21 5.75 -6.17
CA LEU A 113 -17.85 6.83 -5.24
C LEU A 113 -16.68 7.66 -5.76
N VAL A 114 -15.69 7.03 -6.39
CA VAL A 114 -14.54 7.72 -6.97
C VAL A 114 -14.92 8.46 -8.25
N ARG A 115 -15.73 7.86 -9.13
CA ARG A 115 -16.19 8.49 -10.39
C ARG A 115 -16.94 9.80 -10.18
N ASP A 116 -17.66 9.95 -9.07
CA ASP A 116 -18.40 11.18 -8.75
C ASP A 116 -17.48 12.40 -8.53
N LYS A 117 -16.21 12.18 -8.18
CA LYS A 117 -15.27 13.26 -7.80
C LYS A 117 -13.98 13.26 -8.59
N LEU A 118 -13.59 12.13 -9.15
CA LEU A 118 -12.35 11.93 -9.89
C LEU A 118 -12.64 11.26 -11.23
N THR A 119 -12.06 11.82 -12.30
CA THR A 119 -12.12 11.20 -13.62
C THR A 119 -11.20 9.99 -13.66
N ILE A 120 -11.77 8.80 -13.79
CA ILE A 120 -11.03 7.55 -13.97
C ILE A 120 -10.78 7.33 -15.47
N PRO A 121 -9.52 7.26 -15.93
CA PRO A 121 -9.22 6.96 -17.33
C PRO A 121 -9.81 5.61 -17.77
N LEU A 122 -10.25 5.51 -19.03
CA LEU A 122 -10.93 4.31 -19.55
C LEU A 122 -10.08 3.03 -19.49
N TYR A 123 -8.75 3.16 -19.60
CA TYR A 123 -7.81 2.05 -19.53
C TYR A 123 -7.58 1.54 -18.10
N ARG A 124 -7.96 2.31 -17.08
CA ARG A 124 -7.73 1.96 -15.69
C ARG A 124 -8.77 0.93 -15.24
N ARG A 125 -8.28 -0.21 -14.74
CA ARG A 125 -9.10 -1.35 -14.29
C ARG A 125 -9.13 -1.54 -12.77
N HIS A 126 -8.26 -0.84 -12.06
CA HIS A 126 -8.18 -0.89 -10.60
C HIS A 126 -7.95 0.48 -9.97
N LEU A 127 -8.45 0.66 -8.76
CA LEU A 127 -8.22 1.82 -7.91
C LEU A 127 -7.36 1.40 -6.72
N ASP A 128 -6.38 2.23 -6.37
CA ASP A 128 -5.58 1.99 -5.20
C ASP A 128 -6.07 2.87 -4.06
N LEU A 129 -6.25 2.27 -2.91
CA LEU A 129 -6.76 2.91 -1.71
C LEU A 129 -5.64 3.02 -0.67
N LEU A 130 -5.64 4.16 0.01
CA LEU A 130 -4.92 4.35 1.25
C LEU A 130 -5.91 4.17 2.39
N VAL A 131 -5.57 3.27 3.30
CA VAL A 131 -6.47 2.85 4.36
C VAL A 131 -5.73 2.99 5.68
N GLY A 132 -6.27 3.84 6.56
CA GLY A 132 -5.86 3.91 7.95
C GLY A 132 -6.67 2.90 8.77
N CYS A 133 -5.97 2.00 9.46
CA CYS A 133 -6.55 0.94 10.28
C CYS A 133 -5.96 0.94 11.68
N GLN A 134 -6.78 0.49 12.62
CA GLN A 134 -6.36 0.11 13.97
C GLN A 134 -6.58 -1.38 14.19
N ASP A 135 -5.77 -1.98 15.06
CA ASP A 135 -6.03 -3.32 15.58
C ASP A 135 -7.18 -3.32 16.62
N GLU A 136 -7.42 -4.46 17.25
CA GLU A 136 -8.47 -4.62 18.26
C GLU A 136 -8.13 -3.92 19.59
N GLU A 137 -6.85 -3.64 19.83
CA GLU A 137 -6.35 -2.92 21.01
C GLU A 137 -6.39 -1.40 20.82
N GLY A 138 -6.62 -0.94 19.59
CA GLY A 138 -6.69 0.47 19.22
C GLY A 138 -5.36 1.06 18.76
N ASN A 139 -4.33 0.24 18.54
CA ASN A 139 -3.06 0.69 17.99
C ASN A 139 -3.16 0.88 16.48
N ASP A 140 -2.54 1.92 15.94
CA ASP A 140 -2.47 2.12 14.49
C ASP A 140 -1.57 1.07 13.85
N VAL A 141 -2.07 0.44 12.79
CA VAL A 141 -1.38 -0.62 12.05
C VAL A 141 -1.22 -0.20 10.59
N ASP A 142 0.04 -0.18 10.13
CA ASP A 142 0.36 -0.01 8.72
C ASP A 142 -0.02 -1.27 7.95
N ILE A 143 -0.90 -1.14 6.96
CA ILE A 143 -1.37 -2.26 6.14
C ILE A 143 -0.86 -2.16 4.70
N PRO A 144 -0.82 -3.29 3.96
CA PRO A 144 -0.50 -3.28 2.55
C PRO A 144 -1.45 -2.39 1.75
N ARG A 145 -0.96 -1.90 0.61
CA ARG A 145 -1.80 -1.14 -0.31
C ARG A 145 -2.96 -2.00 -0.78
N VAL A 146 -4.17 -1.43 -0.74
CA VAL A 146 -5.40 -2.11 -1.18
C VAL A 146 -5.75 -1.68 -2.59
N SER A 147 -5.77 -2.62 -3.53
CA SER A 147 -6.16 -2.39 -4.93
C SER A 147 -7.53 -3.03 -5.18
N VAL A 148 -8.49 -2.21 -5.60
CA VAL A 148 -9.85 -2.63 -5.94
C VAL A 148 -9.99 -2.72 -7.45
N CYS A 149 -10.14 -3.94 -7.96
CA CYS A 149 -10.37 -4.24 -9.37
C CYS A 149 -11.87 -4.19 -9.67
N PHE A 150 -12.25 -3.39 -10.66
CA PHE A 150 -13.64 -3.17 -11.07
C PHE A 150 -13.87 -3.50 -12.56
N ARG A 151 -12.83 -3.92 -13.29
CA ARG A 151 -12.84 -4.38 -14.69
C ARG A 151 -11.77 -5.43 -14.95
#